data_AF-A0A835RDZ2-F1
#
_entry.id   AF-A0A835RDZ2-F1
#
_cell.length_a   1.000
_cell.length_b   1.000
_cell.length_c   1.000
_cell.angle_alpha   90.00
_cell.angle_beta   90.00
_cell.angle_gamma   90.00
#
_symmetry.space_group_name_H-M   'P 1'
#
loop_
_entity.id
_entity.type
_entity.pdbx_description
1 polymer ?
#
loop_
_entity_poly.entity_id
_entity_poly.type
_entity_poly.pdbx_seq_one_letter_code
_entity_poly.pdbx_strand_id
1 'polypeptide(L)'
;MSSPCLHLLLLLCLFPAAITSSAKLNPFTEKAALIRYWNRKVPNNLLHPPFFLSKLTPLSAADATAFSSLAVPDPFKLTSRLSALCSAANLLCPSSTSPSPSLSSSPRDSAFSAYQNSNFSNYGTDSADGLSSFKNYSDNLNVPVDTFRRYARDSAGHIDTFSTYAREGNVVTANFTSYGTNTAGEKDDFTAYDESANVPDLKFTNYAAEATGRTSRFTEYSVNSNAGDQSFSGYSKDSNGAIADFTSYSNNTNVNGNTFSNYGEEGNGNSDTFSSYGFNGNVPENTFRSYSSSTNGGRDKFTSYRDQSNVGDSFFTSYEKGGNAGGADFTNYGNSANPGSDNFKAYGEGSFNDEITFKEYFADNTSFKIYTKTNTIDFKQYHNSSSSATSDSTPIIVDQKQKHSAAERFVDPGKFFRERSLRKGTVMPMPDIRDRMPPRSFLPRSISGKIPFTAASVDGIFNIPPDTAMGKAVDSTIADCDRAPSRGETKRCATSAEDMIDFAVSVLGNDVEVRSTASTRGSKGNILIGEVKGVNGGKVTQSVSCHQSLFPYLVYYCHSVPRVRVYEAEILAVDTKNKINHGVAICHLDTSDWSPTHGAFLALGPGPGKIEVCHWIFEGDMTWTVSDHP
;
A
#
# COMPACT_ATOMS: atom_id res chain seq x y z
N MET A 1 -50.91 -43.31 49.82
CA MET A 1 -50.09 -44.54 49.90
C MET A 1 -49.44 -44.74 48.53
N SER A 2 -48.10 -44.73 48.54
CA SER A 2 -47.15 -45.36 47.59
C SER A 2 -47.23 -45.08 46.08
N SER A 3 -46.20 -44.36 45.65
CA SER A 3 -45.65 -44.10 44.31
C SER A 3 -45.26 -45.36 43.52
N PRO A 4 -45.17 -45.31 42.17
CA PRO A 4 -44.29 -46.18 41.40
C PRO A 4 -43.03 -45.45 40.93
N CYS A 5 -41.91 -46.15 41.09
CA CYS A 5 -40.55 -45.81 40.66
C CYS A 5 -40.46 -45.41 39.19
N LEU A 6 -39.73 -44.32 38.91
CA LEU A 6 -39.08 -44.10 37.62
C LEU A 6 -37.60 -43.80 37.87
N HIS A 7 -36.74 -44.66 37.31
CA HIS A 7 -35.29 -44.58 37.40
C HIS A 7 -34.76 -43.33 36.71
N LEU A 8 -34.04 -42.48 37.46
CA LEU A 8 -33.18 -41.44 36.90
C LEU A 8 -31.72 -41.88 37.08
N LEU A 9 -31.11 -42.35 35.98
CA LEU A 9 -29.66 -42.55 35.91
C LEU A 9 -28.98 -41.18 35.91
N LEU A 10 -28.25 -40.86 36.98
CA LEU A 10 -27.37 -39.68 37.05
C LEU A 10 -26.01 -40.04 36.43
N LEU A 11 -25.77 -39.67 35.17
CA LEU A 11 -24.42 -39.69 34.60
C LEU A 11 -23.62 -38.50 35.20
N LEU A 12 -22.79 -38.79 36.20
CA LEU A 12 -21.72 -37.90 36.66
C LEU A 12 -20.59 -37.92 35.63
N CYS A 13 -20.65 -37.00 34.66
CA CYS A 13 -19.49 -36.65 33.84
C CYS A 13 -18.50 -35.85 34.70
N LEU A 14 -17.50 -36.52 35.25
CA LEU A 14 -16.28 -35.90 35.75
C LEU A 14 -15.55 -35.26 34.56
N PHE A 15 -15.68 -33.94 34.40
CA PHE A 15 -14.80 -33.18 33.53
C PHE A 15 -13.39 -33.15 34.15
N PRO A 16 -12.33 -33.58 33.45
CA PRO A 16 -10.98 -33.32 33.91
C PRO A 16 -10.74 -31.82 33.79
N ALA A 17 -10.54 -31.15 34.93
CA ALA A 17 -9.97 -29.82 34.95
C ALA A 17 -8.61 -29.89 34.25
N ALA A 18 -8.52 -29.35 33.04
CA ALA A 18 -7.26 -29.12 32.36
C ALA A 18 -6.49 -28.07 33.18
N ILE A 19 -5.67 -28.54 34.11
CA ILE A 19 -4.62 -27.73 34.73
C ILE A 19 -3.62 -27.46 33.60
N THR A 20 -3.75 -26.29 32.97
CA THR A 20 -2.70 -25.77 32.09
C THR A 20 -1.47 -25.52 32.95
N SER A 21 -0.52 -26.45 32.89
CA SER A 21 0.83 -26.24 33.38
C SER A 21 1.41 -25.02 32.67
N SER A 22 1.39 -23.85 33.33
CA SER A 22 2.22 -22.71 32.98
C SER A 22 3.68 -23.17 33.03
N ALA A 23 4.23 -23.52 31.87
CA ALA A 23 5.65 -23.75 31.75
C ALA A 23 6.37 -22.49 32.24
N LYS A 24 7.12 -22.60 33.35
CA LYS A 24 7.87 -21.47 33.91
C LYS A 24 8.71 -20.85 32.80
N LEU A 25 8.41 -19.60 32.45
CA LEU A 25 9.13 -18.85 31.44
C LEU A 25 10.62 -18.87 31.80
N ASN A 26 11.50 -19.28 30.87
CA ASN A 26 12.94 -19.26 31.13
C ASN A 26 13.36 -17.80 31.44
N PRO A 27 13.90 -17.52 32.65
CA PRO A 27 14.20 -16.15 33.08
C PRO A 27 15.33 -15.49 32.28
N PHE A 28 16.07 -16.26 31.48
CA PHE A 28 17.20 -15.83 30.65
C PHE A 28 16.83 -15.74 29.15
N THR A 29 15.64 -15.23 28.84
CA THR A 29 15.19 -14.94 27.47
C THR A 29 15.04 -13.43 27.27
N GLU A 30 15.12 -12.95 26.03
CA GLU A 30 14.85 -11.55 25.70
C GLU A 30 13.43 -11.13 26.11
N LYS A 31 12.46 -12.03 25.95
CA LYS A 31 11.10 -11.85 26.48
C LYS A 31 11.07 -11.63 27.99
N ALA A 32 11.79 -12.44 28.77
CA ALA A 32 11.88 -12.26 30.21
C ALA A 32 12.61 -10.96 30.60
N ALA A 33 13.64 -10.56 29.83
CA ALA A 33 14.35 -9.31 30.03
C ALA A 33 13.43 -8.11 29.81
N LEU A 34 12.62 -8.12 28.75
CA LEU A 34 11.65 -7.06 28.49
C LEU A 34 10.56 -6.99 29.57
N ILE A 35 10.02 -8.12 30.02
CA ILE A 35 9.00 -8.11 31.09
C ILE A 35 9.56 -7.48 32.37
N ARG A 36 10.82 -7.76 32.74
CA ARG A 36 11.48 -7.07 33.86
C ARG A 36 11.64 -5.57 33.60
N TYR A 37 12.01 -5.20 32.37
CA TYR A 37 12.13 -3.80 31.97
C TYR A 37 10.80 -3.06 32.09
N TRP A 38 9.73 -3.66 31.56
CA TRP A 38 8.37 -3.15 31.61
C TRP A 38 7.90 -2.95 33.04
N ASN A 39 7.97 -3.98 33.90
CA ASN A 39 7.53 -3.88 35.31
C ASN A 39 8.25 -2.76 36.08
N ARG A 40 9.50 -2.46 35.75
CA ARG A 40 10.24 -1.35 36.35
C ARG A 40 9.75 0.01 35.85
N LYS A 41 9.35 0.10 34.58
CA LYS A 41 8.90 1.34 33.93
C LYS A 41 7.43 1.64 34.16
N VAL A 42 6.62 0.60 34.34
CA VAL A 42 5.15 0.68 34.47
C VAL A 42 4.71 -0.16 35.67
N PRO A 43 4.72 0.40 36.91
CA PRO A 43 4.50 -0.36 38.13
C PRO A 43 3.00 -0.53 38.48
N ASN A 44 2.16 -0.91 37.52
CA ASN A 44 0.70 -1.02 37.70
C ASN A 44 0.16 -2.46 37.82
N ASN A 45 1.04 -3.46 37.77
CA ASN A 45 0.73 -4.90 37.92
C ASN A 45 -0.31 -5.45 36.93
N LEU A 46 -0.63 -4.71 35.85
CA LEU A 46 -1.50 -5.20 34.78
C LEU A 46 -0.83 -6.34 34.01
N LEU A 47 -1.64 -7.20 33.41
CA LEU A 47 -1.14 -8.30 32.59
C LEU A 47 -0.49 -7.76 31.32
N HIS A 48 0.70 -8.25 30.99
CA HIS A 48 1.38 -7.95 29.75
C HIS A 48 0.63 -8.57 28.57
N PRO A 49 0.13 -7.78 27.60
CA PRO A 49 -0.71 -8.32 26.54
C PRO A 49 0.03 -9.33 25.64
N PRO A 50 -0.55 -10.53 25.39
CA PRO A 50 0.10 -11.55 24.56
C PRO A 50 0.46 -11.06 23.15
N PHE A 51 -0.36 -10.20 22.54
CA PHE A 51 -0.13 -9.65 21.20
C PHE A 51 1.14 -8.78 21.13
N PHE A 52 1.49 -8.10 22.23
CA PHE A 52 2.71 -7.31 22.28
C PHE A 52 3.92 -8.23 22.48
N LEU A 53 3.79 -9.21 23.37
CA LEU A 53 4.86 -10.16 23.66
C LEU A 53 5.16 -11.12 22.49
N SER A 54 4.21 -11.36 21.59
CA SER A 54 4.44 -12.17 20.38
C SER A 54 5.28 -11.45 19.32
N LYS A 55 5.39 -10.12 19.40
CA LYS A 55 6.22 -9.30 18.50
C LYS A 55 7.70 -9.29 18.89
N LEU A 56 8.07 -9.90 20.01
CA LEU A 56 9.46 -9.95 20.47
C LEU A 56 10.28 -11.00 19.71
N THR A 57 11.58 -10.78 19.66
CA THR A 57 12.50 -11.74 19.04
C THR A 57 12.51 -13.08 19.79
N PRO A 58 12.67 -14.21 19.07
CA PRO A 58 12.93 -15.50 19.68
C PRO A 58 14.39 -15.72 20.09
N LEU A 59 15.28 -14.70 19.94
CA LEU A 59 16.69 -14.82 20.30
C LEU A 59 16.92 -15.37 21.72
N SER A 60 17.90 -16.26 21.82
CA SER A 60 18.45 -16.65 23.12
C SER A 60 19.29 -15.50 23.69
N ALA A 61 19.43 -15.43 25.02
CA ALA A 61 20.29 -14.42 25.64
C ALA A 61 21.76 -14.53 25.19
N ALA A 62 22.23 -15.74 24.85
CA ALA A 62 23.57 -15.97 24.33
C ALA A 62 23.73 -15.38 22.92
N ASP A 63 22.78 -15.63 22.03
CA ASP A 63 22.80 -15.08 20.66
C ASP A 63 22.65 -13.55 20.68
N ALA A 64 21.73 -13.03 21.50
CA ALA A 64 21.56 -11.59 21.66
C ALA A 64 22.86 -10.91 22.14
N THR A 65 23.56 -11.53 23.10
CA THR A 65 24.85 -11.04 23.59
C THR A 65 25.93 -11.13 22.50
N ALA A 66 25.97 -12.23 21.73
CA ALA A 66 26.94 -12.42 20.66
C ALA A 66 26.77 -11.39 19.54
N PHE A 67 25.54 -11.19 19.05
CA PHE A 67 25.24 -10.20 18.02
C PHE A 67 25.44 -8.77 18.51
N SER A 68 25.03 -8.46 19.75
CA SER A 68 25.28 -7.15 20.35
C SER A 68 26.79 -6.86 20.45
N SER A 69 27.58 -7.82 20.96
CA SER A 69 29.04 -7.68 21.07
C SER A 69 29.72 -7.53 19.71
N LEU A 70 29.20 -8.20 18.68
CA LEU A 70 29.68 -8.08 17.30
C LEU A 70 29.43 -6.66 16.74
N ALA A 71 28.28 -6.08 17.03
CA ALA A 71 27.88 -4.74 16.57
C ALA A 71 28.53 -3.58 17.33
N VAL A 72 29.07 -3.82 18.54
CA VAL A 72 29.70 -2.77 19.38
C VAL A 72 30.86 -2.04 18.69
N PRO A 73 31.89 -2.73 18.14
CA PRO A 73 33.01 -2.03 17.51
C PRO A 73 32.66 -1.41 16.16
N ASP A 74 31.72 -2.02 15.43
CA ASP A 74 31.25 -1.58 14.12
C ASP A 74 29.93 -2.30 13.79
N PRO A 75 28.80 -1.59 13.62
CA PRO A 75 27.50 -2.20 13.29
C PRO A 75 27.51 -3.01 11.99
N PHE A 76 28.36 -2.65 11.01
CA PHE A 76 28.49 -3.38 9.74
C PHE A 76 29.07 -4.78 9.89
N LYS A 77 29.65 -5.12 11.06
CA LYS A 77 30.06 -6.50 11.34
C LYS A 77 28.88 -7.46 11.42
N LEU A 78 27.66 -6.98 11.67
CA LEU A 78 26.44 -7.80 11.60
C LEU A 78 26.25 -8.40 10.21
N THR A 79 26.66 -7.70 9.14
CA THR A 79 26.57 -8.18 7.75
C THR A 79 27.25 -9.54 7.58
N SER A 80 28.39 -9.76 8.25
CA SER A 80 29.15 -11.04 8.19
C SER A 80 28.39 -12.24 8.78
N ARG A 81 27.36 -11.98 9.59
CA ARG A 81 26.53 -13.00 10.26
C ARG A 81 25.04 -12.76 10.00
N LEU A 82 24.70 -12.04 8.93
CA LEU A 82 23.35 -11.57 8.66
C LEU A 82 22.35 -12.73 8.57
N SER A 83 22.64 -13.77 7.78
CA SER A 83 21.74 -14.94 7.65
C SER A 83 21.44 -15.59 9.01
N ALA A 84 22.44 -15.71 9.88
CA ALA A 84 22.27 -16.25 11.22
C ALA A 84 21.43 -15.31 12.11
N LEU A 85 21.67 -14.00 12.04
CA LEU A 85 20.87 -12.99 12.74
C LEU A 85 19.40 -13.04 12.29
N CYS A 86 19.15 -13.06 10.98
CA CYS A 86 17.81 -13.05 10.41
C CYS A 86 17.01 -14.29 10.82
N SER A 87 17.63 -15.47 10.73
CA SER A 87 16.98 -16.72 11.14
C SER A 87 16.75 -16.79 12.65
N ALA A 88 17.76 -16.44 13.46
CA ALA A 88 17.67 -16.54 14.92
C ALA A 88 16.76 -15.47 15.54
N ALA A 89 16.64 -14.29 14.91
CA ALA A 89 15.83 -13.19 15.41
C ALA A 89 14.48 -13.03 14.70
N ASN A 90 14.16 -13.88 13.71
CA ASN A 90 12.97 -13.79 12.88
C ASN A 90 12.82 -12.41 12.22
N LEU A 91 13.80 -12.06 11.39
CA LEU A 91 13.86 -10.79 10.66
C LEU A 91 13.47 -10.96 9.19
N LEU A 92 13.05 -9.87 8.57
CA LEU A 92 12.85 -9.75 7.13
C LEU A 92 14.18 -9.40 6.47
N CYS A 93 14.82 -10.37 5.85
CA CYS A 93 16.07 -10.16 5.14
C CYS A 93 15.92 -10.58 3.68
N PRO A 94 16.63 -9.93 2.75
CA PRO A 94 16.69 -10.38 1.37
C PRO A 94 17.11 -11.84 1.35
N SER A 95 16.26 -12.70 0.77
CA SER A 95 16.60 -14.10 0.60
C SER A 95 17.89 -14.18 -0.23
N SER A 96 18.90 -14.90 0.25
CA SER A 96 20.08 -15.24 -0.55
C SER A 96 19.74 -16.10 -1.79
N THR A 97 18.48 -16.45 -1.97
CA THR A 97 17.94 -17.03 -3.19
C THR A 97 17.66 -15.91 -4.19
N SER A 98 18.60 -15.68 -5.09
CA SER A 98 18.22 -15.29 -6.45
C SER A 98 17.07 -16.18 -6.91
N PRO A 99 16.06 -15.67 -7.63
CA PRO A 99 15.00 -16.51 -8.16
C PRO A 99 15.64 -17.70 -8.87
N SER A 100 15.29 -18.91 -8.42
CA SER A 100 15.91 -20.12 -8.97
C SER A 100 15.61 -20.14 -10.46
N PRO A 101 16.62 -20.29 -11.34
CA PRO A 101 16.36 -20.38 -12.76
C PRO A 101 15.49 -21.62 -12.99
N SER A 102 14.28 -21.44 -13.51
CA SER A 102 13.44 -22.56 -13.89
C SER A 102 13.13 -22.54 -15.39
N LEU A 103 13.60 -23.63 -16.02
CA LEU A 103 13.14 -24.25 -17.26
C LEU A 103 13.29 -23.44 -18.55
N SER A 104 14.49 -23.51 -19.12
CA SER A 104 14.76 -23.24 -20.55
C SER A 104 14.10 -24.26 -21.52
N SER A 105 13.00 -24.92 -21.14
CA SER A 105 12.39 -25.98 -21.97
C SER A 105 10.98 -26.42 -21.52
N SER A 106 10.10 -25.49 -21.14
CA SER A 106 8.69 -25.84 -20.89
C SER A 106 7.88 -25.88 -22.22
N PRO A 107 6.78 -26.65 -22.29
CA PRO A 107 5.98 -26.83 -23.51
C PRO A 107 5.35 -25.52 -24.01
N ARG A 108 4.99 -25.47 -25.30
CA ARG A 108 4.42 -24.30 -26.00
C ARG A 108 3.20 -23.67 -25.32
N ASP A 109 2.42 -24.47 -24.59
CA ASP A 109 1.29 -24.02 -23.78
C ASP A 109 1.53 -24.37 -22.31
N SER A 110 1.53 -23.37 -21.43
CA SER A 110 1.79 -23.56 -20.00
C SER A 110 0.81 -22.77 -19.13
N ALA A 111 0.22 -23.45 -18.14
CA ALA A 111 -0.61 -22.84 -17.10
C ALA A 111 0.21 -22.67 -15.80
N PHE A 112 0.54 -21.44 -15.46
CA PHE A 112 1.31 -21.04 -14.29
C PHE A 112 0.38 -20.66 -13.14
N SER A 113 -0.07 -21.64 -12.37
CA SER A 113 -0.97 -21.41 -11.21
C SER A 113 -0.37 -21.74 -9.84
N ALA A 114 0.85 -22.29 -9.80
CA ALA A 114 1.54 -22.70 -8.57
C ALA A 114 2.97 -22.14 -8.43
N TYR A 115 3.35 -21.19 -9.30
CA TYR A 115 4.69 -20.63 -9.37
C TYR A 115 4.80 -19.34 -8.56
N GLN A 116 5.98 -19.12 -8.00
CA GLN A 116 6.29 -18.03 -7.07
C GLN A 116 7.77 -17.66 -7.22
N ASN A 117 8.11 -16.37 -7.26
CA ASN A 117 9.49 -15.88 -7.34
C ASN A 117 10.29 -16.51 -8.51
N SER A 118 9.69 -16.57 -9.70
CA SER A 118 10.32 -17.26 -10.83
C SER A 118 11.16 -16.32 -11.69
N ASN A 119 12.19 -16.89 -12.33
CA ASN A 119 12.93 -16.23 -13.39
C ASN A 119 12.63 -16.89 -14.73
N PHE A 120 11.90 -16.18 -15.59
CA PHE A 120 11.62 -16.56 -16.96
C PHE A 120 12.60 -15.90 -17.91
N SER A 121 13.73 -16.58 -18.17
CA SER A 121 14.74 -16.13 -19.13
C SER A 121 14.63 -16.90 -20.45
N ASN A 122 14.38 -16.19 -21.56
CA ASN A 122 14.22 -16.73 -22.92
C ASN A 122 13.03 -17.70 -23.10
N TYR A 123 12.06 -17.70 -22.18
CA TYR A 123 10.87 -18.51 -22.32
C TYR A 123 10.02 -18.02 -23.50
N GLY A 124 9.48 -18.92 -24.32
CA GLY A 124 8.67 -18.56 -25.50
C GLY A 124 9.43 -17.88 -26.65
N THR A 125 10.77 -17.74 -26.54
CA THR A 125 11.59 -17.12 -27.60
C THR A 125 11.52 -17.94 -28.89
N ASP A 126 11.46 -17.27 -30.04
CA ASP A 126 11.37 -17.85 -31.39
C ASP A 126 10.12 -18.74 -31.60
N SER A 127 9.09 -18.65 -30.76
CA SER A 127 7.89 -19.50 -30.90
C SER A 127 6.99 -19.02 -32.04
N ALA A 128 6.46 -19.96 -32.82
CA ALA A 128 5.55 -19.66 -33.93
C ALA A 128 4.08 -19.47 -33.51
N ASP A 129 3.74 -19.93 -32.31
CA ASP A 129 2.45 -19.86 -31.62
C ASP A 129 2.63 -20.18 -30.12
N GLY A 130 1.61 -19.93 -29.29
CA GLY A 130 1.58 -20.40 -27.90
C GLY A 130 0.60 -19.64 -27.01
N LEU A 131 0.14 -20.30 -25.95
CA LEU A 131 -0.69 -19.70 -24.91
C LEU A 131 -0.04 -19.90 -23.54
N SER A 132 0.28 -18.80 -22.86
CA SER A 132 0.68 -18.83 -21.47
C SER A 132 -0.38 -18.17 -20.59
N SER A 133 -0.74 -18.86 -19.51
CA SER A 133 -1.77 -18.38 -18.58
C SER A 133 -1.27 -18.39 -17.16
N PHE A 134 -1.24 -17.23 -16.53
CA PHE A 134 -0.84 -16.99 -15.16
C PHE A 134 -2.09 -16.71 -14.33
N LYS A 135 -2.32 -17.54 -13.31
CA LYS A 135 -3.48 -17.42 -12.44
C LYS A 135 -3.07 -17.51 -10.98
N ASN A 136 -3.38 -16.47 -10.21
CA ASN A 136 -2.95 -16.31 -8.81
C ASN A 136 -1.43 -16.40 -8.67
N TYR A 137 -0.70 -15.89 -9.67
CA TYR A 137 0.74 -15.98 -9.71
C TYR A 137 1.34 -15.00 -8.72
N SER A 138 2.19 -15.48 -7.81
CA SER A 138 2.75 -14.68 -6.71
C SER A 138 1.72 -13.99 -5.79
N ASP A 139 0.44 -14.39 -5.84
CA ASP A 139 -0.64 -13.84 -5.00
C ASP A 139 -0.41 -14.11 -3.51
N ASN A 140 -0.71 -13.12 -2.67
CA ASN A 140 -0.56 -13.16 -1.21
C ASN A 140 0.88 -13.45 -0.74
N LEU A 141 1.87 -13.32 -1.62
CA LEU A 141 3.28 -13.36 -1.24
C LEU A 141 3.70 -12.05 -0.63
N ASN A 142 4.54 -12.14 0.39
CA ASN A 142 4.91 -10.95 1.13
C ASN A 142 5.94 -10.08 0.39
N VAL A 143 6.94 -10.73 -0.19
CA VAL A 143 8.01 -10.08 -0.97
C VAL A 143 8.20 -10.85 -2.28
N PRO A 144 7.23 -10.82 -3.22
CA PRO A 144 7.42 -11.47 -4.50
C PRO A 144 8.49 -10.76 -5.32
N VAL A 145 9.44 -11.53 -5.87
CA VAL A 145 10.49 -11.06 -6.76
C VAL A 145 10.48 -11.92 -8.02
N ASP A 146 9.88 -11.37 -9.07
CA ASP A 146 9.70 -12.06 -10.33
C ASP A 146 10.46 -11.35 -11.46
N THR A 147 11.06 -12.12 -12.36
CA THR A 147 11.82 -11.56 -13.48
C THR A 147 11.47 -12.24 -14.79
N PHE A 148 11.12 -11.44 -15.79
CA PHE A 148 10.84 -11.87 -17.15
C PHE A 148 11.87 -11.24 -18.08
N ARG A 149 12.80 -12.04 -18.58
CA ARG A 149 13.90 -11.58 -19.43
C ARG A 149 13.86 -12.27 -20.79
N ARG A 150 13.77 -11.51 -21.88
CA ARG A 150 13.63 -12.06 -23.24
C ARG A 150 12.46 -13.04 -23.36
N TYR A 151 11.42 -12.83 -22.56
CA TYR A 151 10.22 -13.65 -22.64
C TYR A 151 9.50 -13.35 -23.95
N ALA A 152 9.04 -14.38 -24.68
CA ALA A 152 8.37 -14.26 -25.97
C ALA A 152 9.12 -13.34 -26.96
N ARG A 153 10.45 -13.38 -26.94
CA ARG A 153 11.24 -12.58 -27.88
C ARG A 153 11.22 -13.25 -29.24
N ASP A 154 11.14 -12.49 -30.33
CA ASP A 154 11.23 -13.01 -31.69
C ASP A 154 10.09 -14.02 -32.03
N SER A 155 8.98 -14.02 -31.27
CA SER A 155 7.84 -14.92 -31.46
C SER A 155 6.69 -14.33 -32.29
N ALA A 156 5.79 -15.19 -32.75
CA ALA A 156 4.61 -14.82 -33.52
C ALA A 156 3.34 -15.45 -32.92
N GLY A 157 2.27 -14.67 -32.82
CA GLY A 157 0.94 -15.15 -32.42
C GLY A 157 0.82 -15.70 -30.99
N HIS A 158 1.79 -15.42 -30.11
CA HIS A 158 1.74 -15.80 -28.70
C HIS A 158 0.68 -14.99 -27.95
N ILE A 159 -0.03 -15.65 -27.04
CA ILE A 159 -1.04 -15.03 -26.18
C ILE A 159 -0.64 -15.24 -24.71
N ASP A 160 -0.56 -14.15 -23.97
CA ASP A 160 -0.29 -14.18 -22.53
C ASP A 160 -1.51 -13.67 -21.77
N THR A 161 -1.94 -14.42 -20.76
CA THR A 161 -3.07 -14.05 -19.91
C THR A 161 -2.67 -14.07 -18.44
N PHE A 162 -2.93 -12.99 -17.73
CA PHE A 162 -2.68 -12.83 -16.31
C PHE A 162 -4.00 -12.48 -15.62
N SER A 163 -4.68 -13.47 -15.05
CA SER A 163 -5.95 -13.19 -14.36
C SER A 163 -5.71 -12.46 -13.04
N THR A 164 -4.68 -12.83 -12.31
CA THR A 164 -4.30 -12.28 -11.01
C THR A 164 -2.79 -12.45 -10.84
N TYR A 165 -2.10 -11.35 -10.59
CA TYR A 165 -0.65 -11.30 -10.41
C TYR A 165 -0.31 -10.46 -9.17
N ALA A 166 0.46 -11.06 -8.25
CA ALA A 166 0.97 -10.46 -7.02
C ALA A 166 -0.06 -9.65 -6.21
N ARG A 167 -1.33 -10.07 -6.28
CA ARG A 167 -2.42 -9.44 -5.54
C ARG A 167 -2.18 -9.57 -4.04
N GLU A 168 -2.49 -8.50 -3.31
CA GLU A 168 -2.31 -8.41 -1.85
C GLU A 168 -0.84 -8.54 -1.36
N GLY A 169 0.16 -8.42 -2.22
CA GLY A 169 1.58 -8.49 -1.82
C GLY A 169 2.08 -7.23 -1.09
N ASN A 170 3.09 -7.32 -0.22
CA ASN A 170 3.56 -6.12 0.50
C ASN A 170 4.73 -5.43 -0.16
N VAL A 171 5.68 -6.20 -0.70
CA VAL A 171 6.90 -5.69 -1.34
C VAL A 171 7.01 -6.38 -2.68
N VAL A 172 6.23 -5.91 -3.64
CA VAL A 172 6.14 -6.55 -4.94
C VAL A 172 7.23 -5.98 -5.83
N THR A 173 8.14 -6.82 -6.30
CA THR A 173 9.16 -6.44 -7.28
C THR A 173 8.99 -7.29 -8.52
N ALA A 174 8.74 -6.66 -9.66
CA ALA A 174 8.71 -7.36 -10.93
C ALA A 174 9.54 -6.62 -11.98
N ASN A 175 10.44 -7.34 -12.64
CA ASN A 175 11.28 -6.79 -13.70
C ASN A 175 11.02 -7.49 -15.02
N PHE A 176 10.62 -6.71 -16.03
CA PHE A 176 10.40 -7.14 -17.40
C PHE A 176 11.48 -6.50 -18.28
N THR A 177 12.31 -7.32 -18.92
CA THR A 177 13.38 -6.85 -19.80
C THR A 177 13.31 -7.57 -21.13
N SER A 178 13.08 -6.81 -22.20
CA SER A 178 12.90 -7.33 -23.56
C SER A 178 11.80 -8.38 -23.65
N TYR A 179 10.71 -8.17 -22.91
CA TYR A 179 9.52 -9.00 -23.00
C TYR A 179 8.79 -8.68 -24.30
N GLY A 180 8.45 -9.69 -25.11
CA GLY A 180 7.67 -9.50 -26.34
C GLY A 180 8.39 -8.68 -27.42
N THR A 181 9.72 -8.55 -27.36
CA THR A 181 10.50 -7.76 -28.34
C THR A 181 10.55 -8.46 -29.70
N ASN A 182 10.43 -7.71 -30.80
CA ASN A 182 10.46 -8.20 -32.18
C ASN A 182 9.39 -9.28 -32.46
N THR A 183 8.18 -9.07 -31.95
CA THR A 183 7.07 -10.03 -32.06
C THR A 183 6.04 -9.66 -33.13
N ALA A 184 5.18 -10.60 -33.54
CA ALA A 184 4.11 -10.35 -34.51
C ALA A 184 2.74 -10.88 -34.07
N GLY A 185 1.74 -10.00 -33.95
CA GLY A 185 0.32 -10.35 -33.73
C GLY A 185 0.00 -10.93 -32.35
N GLU A 186 0.79 -10.60 -31.34
CA GLU A 186 0.64 -11.12 -29.98
C GLU A 186 -0.39 -10.35 -29.14
N LYS A 187 -0.96 -11.01 -28.14
CA LYS A 187 -1.93 -10.39 -27.24
C LYS A 187 -1.60 -10.68 -25.78
N ASP A 188 -1.54 -9.64 -24.97
CA ASP A 188 -1.50 -9.74 -23.51
C ASP A 188 -2.84 -9.31 -22.90
N ASP A 189 -3.33 -10.05 -21.91
CA ASP A 189 -4.54 -9.72 -21.17
C ASP A 189 -4.32 -9.84 -19.66
N PHE A 190 -4.26 -8.70 -18.98
CA PHE A 190 -4.03 -8.56 -17.55
C PHE A 190 -5.33 -8.11 -16.87
N THR A 191 -5.92 -8.96 -16.03
CA THR A 191 -7.16 -8.63 -15.33
C THR A 191 -6.89 -7.86 -14.03
N ALA A 192 -6.14 -8.44 -13.09
CA ALA A 192 -5.79 -7.79 -11.82
C ALA A 192 -4.29 -7.91 -11.54
N TYR A 193 -3.55 -6.84 -11.82
CA TYR A 193 -2.10 -6.80 -11.68
C TYR A 193 -1.70 -5.90 -10.51
N ASP A 194 -1.03 -6.46 -9.49
CA ASP A 194 -0.62 -5.77 -8.26
C ASP A 194 -1.79 -5.10 -7.51
N GLU A 195 -2.99 -5.65 -7.65
CA GLU A 195 -4.17 -5.14 -6.95
C GLU A 195 -3.98 -5.27 -5.43
N SER A 196 -4.17 -4.16 -4.72
CA SER A 196 -3.97 -4.06 -3.26
C SER A 196 -2.54 -4.41 -2.80
N ALA A 197 -1.54 -4.25 -3.67
CA ALA A 197 -0.15 -4.38 -3.27
C ALA A 197 0.29 -3.17 -2.42
N ASN A 198 0.95 -3.40 -1.27
CA ASN A 198 1.34 -2.29 -0.38
C ASN A 198 2.43 -1.42 -1.02
N VAL A 199 3.54 -2.06 -1.44
CA VAL A 199 4.70 -1.43 -2.10
C VAL A 199 5.06 -2.09 -3.42
N PRO A 200 4.41 -1.73 -4.54
CA PRO A 200 4.79 -2.20 -5.87
C PRO A 200 6.01 -1.44 -6.41
N ASP A 201 7.00 -2.18 -6.92
CA ASP A 201 8.16 -1.71 -7.69
C ASP A 201 8.22 -2.48 -9.02
N LEU A 202 7.57 -1.93 -10.04
CA LEU A 202 7.42 -2.56 -11.36
C LEU A 202 8.31 -1.88 -12.38
N LYS A 203 9.17 -2.64 -13.05
CA LYS A 203 10.11 -2.08 -14.04
C LYS A 203 10.01 -2.80 -15.37
N PHE A 204 9.65 -2.04 -16.40
CA PHE A 204 9.54 -2.49 -17.77
C PHE A 204 10.62 -1.83 -18.61
N THR A 205 11.47 -2.63 -19.24
CA THR A 205 12.53 -2.18 -20.15
C THR A 205 12.39 -2.90 -21.47
N ASN A 206 12.16 -2.15 -22.55
CA ASN A 206 11.98 -2.65 -23.91
C ASN A 206 10.85 -3.69 -24.03
N TYR A 207 9.79 -3.51 -23.24
CA TYR A 207 8.59 -4.33 -23.35
C TYR A 207 7.90 -4.03 -24.69
N ALA A 208 7.58 -5.06 -25.47
CA ALA A 208 6.98 -4.95 -26.80
C ALA A 208 7.74 -4.06 -27.80
N ALA A 209 9.03 -3.79 -27.56
CA ALA A 209 9.85 -3.03 -28.50
C ALA A 209 9.98 -3.79 -29.85
N GLU A 210 10.02 -3.08 -30.97
CA GLU A 210 10.12 -3.62 -32.33
C GLU A 210 8.95 -4.58 -32.70
N ALA A 211 7.87 -4.62 -31.92
CA ALA A 211 6.75 -5.51 -32.15
C ALA A 211 5.82 -5.00 -33.28
N THR A 212 5.14 -5.91 -33.97
CA THR A 212 4.15 -5.60 -35.00
C THR A 212 2.77 -6.09 -34.58
N GLY A 213 1.81 -5.18 -34.39
CA GLY A 213 0.41 -5.49 -34.11
C GLY A 213 0.17 -6.14 -32.74
N ARG A 214 1.04 -5.88 -31.75
CA ARG A 214 0.86 -6.39 -30.38
C ARG A 214 -0.21 -5.59 -29.65
N THR A 215 -1.11 -6.27 -28.94
CA THR A 215 -2.13 -5.65 -28.10
C THR A 215 -1.97 -6.06 -26.64
N SER A 216 -1.73 -5.12 -25.73
CA SER A 216 -1.66 -5.36 -24.29
C SER A 216 -2.85 -4.69 -23.59
N ARG A 217 -3.65 -5.47 -22.87
CA ARG A 217 -4.86 -4.97 -22.18
C ARG A 217 -4.73 -5.16 -20.68
N PHE A 218 -4.99 -4.11 -19.93
CA PHE A 218 -4.96 -4.08 -18.47
C PHE A 218 -6.31 -3.61 -17.95
N THR A 219 -7.03 -4.48 -17.25
CA THR A 219 -8.29 -4.10 -16.59
C THR A 219 -7.99 -3.33 -15.31
N GLU A 220 -7.14 -3.88 -14.45
CA GLU A 220 -6.64 -3.23 -13.24
C GLU A 220 -5.12 -3.37 -13.14
N TYR A 221 -4.45 -2.25 -12.93
CA TYR A 221 -3.00 -2.19 -12.77
C TYR A 221 -2.62 -1.31 -11.59
N SER A 222 -1.96 -1.91 -10.58
CA SER A 222 -1.47 -1.25 -9.36
C SER A 222 -2.55 -0.44 -8.61
N VAL A 223 -3.79 -0.93 -8.59
CA VAL A 223 -4.91 -0.26 -7.91
C VAL A 223 -4.89 -0.55 -6.41
N ASN A 224 -5.38 0.39 -5.60
CA ASN A 224 -5.47 0.27 -4.13
C ASN A 224 -4.11 0.09 -3.42
N SER A 225 -3.01 0.56 -4.02
CA SER A 225 -1.66 0.48 -3.43
C SER A 225 -1.38 1.61 -2.45
N ASN A 226 -0.49 1.38 -1.47
CA ASN A 226 -0.18 2.39 -0.48
C ASN A 226 0.97 3.30 -0.93
N ALA A 227 2.13 2.74 -1.26
CA ALA A 227 3.25 3.55 -1.72
C ALA A 227 4.10 2.76 -2.72
N GLY A 228 4.53 3.30 -3.85
CA GLY A 228 5.33 2.50 -4.80
C GLY A 228 5.81 3.32 -5.98
N ASP A 229 6.63 2.70 -6.82
CA ASP A 229 6.97 3.28 -8.12
C ASP A 229 6.84 2.26 -9.24
N GLN A 230 6.39 2.75 -10.39
CA GLN A 230 6.43 2.02 -11.65
C GLN A 230 7.29 2.77 -12.66
N SER A 231 8.05 2.03 -13.45
CA SER A 231 8.90 2.60 -14.49
C SER A 231 8.79 1.83 -15.80
N PHE A 232 8.67 2.58 -16.89
CA PHE A 232 8.60 2.10 -18.26
C PHE A 232 9.68 2.79 -19.07
N SER A 233 10.57 2.00 -19.68
CA SER A 233 11.65 2.48 -20.52
C SER A 233 11.63 1.75 -21.86
N GLY A 234 11.43 2.45 -22.98
CA GLY A 234 11.43 1.83 -24.31
C GLY A 234 10.22 0.91 -24.56
N TYR A 235 9.12 1.11 -23.84
CA TYR A 235 7.89 0.33 -24.03
C TYR A 235 7.32 0.62 -25.42
N SER A 236 7.05 -0.41 -26.23
CA SER A 236 6.60 -0.29 -27.63
C SER A 236 7.47 0.66 -28.48
N LYS A 237 8.75 0.78 -28.14
CA LYS A 237 9.71 1.53 -28.95
C LYS A 237 9.90 0.82 -30.30
N ASP A 238 10.01 1.56 -31.39
CA ASP A 238 10.22 1.04 -32.76
C ASP A 238 9.12 0.07 -33.24
N SER A 239 7.95 0.05 -32.59
CA SER A 239 6.86 -0.90 -32.91
C SER A 239 5.96 -0.40 -34.03
N ASN A 240 5.18 -1.31 -34.63
CA ASN A 240 4.24 -1.01 -35.71
C ASN A 240 2.83 -1.46 -35.33
N GLY A 241 1.95 -0.52 -35.03
CA GLY A 241 0.56 -0.77 -34.67
C GLY A 241 0.38 -1.41 -33.28
N ALA A 242 1.24 -1.07 -32.32
CA ALA A 242 1.09 -1.56 -30.96
C ALA A 242 -0.07 -0.85 -30.23
N ILE A 243 -0.83 -1.60 -29.43
CA ILE A 243 -1.98 -1.09 -28.67
C ILE A 243 -1.75 -1.38 -27.19
N ALA A 244 -1.89 -0.37 -26.33
CA ALA A 244 -1.95 -0.56 -24.87
C ALA A 244 -3.24 0.03 -24.30
N ASP A 245 -4.11 -0.82 -23.74
CA ASP A 245 -5.40 -0.40 -23.19
C ASP A 245 -5.45 -0.61 -21.68
N PHE A 246 -5.53 0.49 -20.92
CA PHE A 246 -5.70 0.50 -19.48
C PHE A 246 -7.11 0.95 -19.10
N THR A 247 -7.87 0.08 -18.43
CA THR A 247 -9.18 0.45 -17.89
C THR A 247 -9.03 1.22 -16.58
N SER A 248 -8.18 0.72 -15.67
CA SER A 248 -7.87 1.32 -14.36
C SER A 248 -6.37 1.20 -14.08
N TYR A 249 -5.69 2.33 -13.97
CA TYR A 249 -4.25 2.40 -13.75
C TYR A 249 -3.94 3.25 -12.51
N SER A 250 -3.29 2.68 -11.50
CA SER A 250 -2.87 3.38 -10.28
C SER A 250 -3.99 4.13 -9.54
N ASN A 251 -5.21 3.62 -9.62
CA ASN A 251 -6.38 4.20 -8.96
C ASN A 251 -6.39 3.88 -7.45
N ASN A 252 -6.94 4.81 -6.64
CA ASN A 252 -7.08 4.67 -5.19
C ASN A 252 -5.75 4.47 -4.44
N THR A 253 -4.68 5.05 -4.96
CA THR A 253 -3.34 4.89 -4.39
C THR A 253 -3.01 6.00 -3.40
N ASN A 254 -2.13 5.73 -2.42
CA ASN A 254 -1.69 6.78 -1.50
C ASN A 254 -0.50 7.57 -2.06
N VAL A 255 0.73 7.05 -2.10
CA VAL A 255 1.91 7.75 -2.68
C VAL A 255 2.51 6.91 -3.81
N ASN A 256 2.07 7.11 -5.05
CA ASN A 256 2.51 6.27 -6.16
C ASN A 256 3.18 7.06 -7.27
N GLY A 257 4.42 6.70 -7.60
CA GLY A 257 5.24 7.30 -8.64
C GLY A 257 5.20 6.51 -9.94
N ASN A 258 5.08 7.19 -11.07
CA ASN A 258 5.08 6.59 -12.40
C ASN A 258 6.09 7.31 -13.28
N THR A 259 7.02 6.59 -13.90
CA THR A 259 8.00 7.17 -14.83
C THR A 259 7.94 6.49 -16.19
N PHE A 260 7.72 7.27 -17.24
CA PHE A 260 7.72 6.82 -18.63
C PHE A 260 8.88 7.47 -19.39
N SER A 261 9.74 6.67 -20.00
CA SER A 261 10.90 7.12 -20.77
C SER A 261 10.96 6.36 -22.09
N ASN A 262 11.14 7.06 -23.19
CA ASN A 262 11.19 6.51 -24.56
C ASN A 262 9.97 5.62 -24.84
N TYR A 263 8.82 5.97 -24.27
CA TYR A 263 7.60 5.18 -24.40
C TYR A 263 7.01 5.45 -25.79
N GLY A 264 6.76 4.40 -26.57
CA GLY A 264 6.25 4.50 -27.95
C GLY A 264 7.19 5.21 -28.93
N GLU A 265 8.46 5.46 -28.54
CA GLU A 265 9.42 6.20 -29.36
C GLU A 265 9.63 5.52 -30.72
N GLU A 266 9.68 6.31 -31.79
CA GLU A 266 9.85 5.84 -33.19
C GLU A 266 8.77 4.84 -33.66
N GLY A 267 7.65 4.73 -32.93
CA GLY A 267 6.55 3.85 -33.24
C GLY A 267 5.72 4.30 -34.46
N ASN A 268 5.16 3.35 -35.19
CA ASN A 268 4.31 3.58 -36.36
C ASN A 268 2.87 3.14 -36.08
N GLY A 269 1.95 4.09 -35.88
CA GLY A 269 0.54 3.79 -35.66
C GLY A 269 0.21 3.20 -34.28
N ASN A 270 1.06 3.44 -33.28
CA ASN A 270 0.82 2.99 -31.91
C ASN A 270 -0.36 3.73 -31.26
N SER A 271 -1.07 3.10 -30.33
CA SER A 271 -2.21 3.72 -29.64
C SER A 271 -2.29 3.28 -28.19
N ASP A 272 -2.24 4.24 -27.26
CA ASP A 272 -2.47 3.98 -25.85
C ASP A 272 -3.82 4.55 -25.40
N THR A 273 -4.62 3.76 -24.68
CA THR A 273 -5.87 4.23 -24.07
C THR A 273 -5.84 4.06 -22.56
N PHE A 274 -5.88 5.15 -21.82
CA PHE A 274 -6.12 5.19 -20.38
C PHE A 274 -7.55 5.66 -20.12
N SER A 275 -8.43 4.72 -19.78
CA SER A 275 -9.82 5.04 -19.40
C SER A 275 -9.87 5.71 -18.03
N SER A 276 -9.03 5.26 -17.10
CA SER A 276 -8.87 5.85 -15.78
C SER A 276 -7.42 5.70 -15.30
N TYR A 277 -6.81 6.82 -14.94
CA TYR A 277 -5.41 6.92 -14.57
C TYR A 277 -5.24 7.78 -13.32
N GLY A 278 -4.73 7.18 -12.25
CA GLY A 278 -4.50 7.88 -10.98
C GLY A 278 -5.78 8.42 -10.34
N PHE A 279 -6.95 7.89 -10.67
CA PHE A 279 -8.23 8.36 -10.14
C PHE A 279 -8.30 8.15 -8.62
N ASN A 280 -8.81 9.16 -7.90
CA ASN A 280 -8.95 9.13 -6.44
C ASN A 280 -7.62 8.76 -5.70
N GLY A 281 -6.48 9.17 -6.25
CA GLY A 281 -5.17 9.03 -5.59
C GLY A 281 -4.92 10.11 -4.53
N ASN A 282 -4.09 9.84 -3.53
CA ASN A 282 -3.70 10.85 -2.53
C ASN A 282 -2.57 11.76 -3.06
N VAL A 283 -1.43 11.17 -3.44
CA VAL A 283 -0.25 11.85 -4.01
C VAL A 283 0.25 11.07 -5.24
N PRO A 284 -0.52 11.01 -6.33
CA PRO A 284 -0.05 10.45 -7.59
C PRO A 284 1.04 11.35 -8.21
N GLU A 285 2.21 10.78 -8.47
CA GLU A 285 3.32 11.45 -9.15
C GLU A 285 3.60 10.78 -10.50
N ASN A 286 3.59 11.55 -11.59
CA ASN A 286 3.70 11.00 -12.94
C ASN A 286 4.72 11.79 -13.74
N THR A 287 5.76 11.13 -14.22
CA THR A 287 6.85 11.74 -14.98
C THR A 287 6.97 11.10 -16.35
N PHE A 288 6.60 11.84 -17.37
CA PHE A 288 6.74 11.47 -18.77
C PHE A 288 7.98 12.18 -19.34
N ARG A 289 9.13 11.49 -19.37
CA ARG A 289 10.40 12.06 -19.85
C ARG A 289 10.39 12.21 -21.37
N SER A 290 10.06 11.14 -22.07
CA SER A 290 9.86 11.10 -23.52
C SER A 290 8.74 10.11 -23.80
N TYR A 291 7.66 10.62 -24.38
CA TYR A 291 6.46 9.86 -24.69
C TYR A 291 6.09 10.14 -26.15
N SER A 292 5.92 9.09 -26.94
CA SER A 292 5.58 9.14 -28.37
C SER A 292 6.50 10.05 -29.18
N SER A 293 7.82 9.98 -28.94
CA SER A 293 8.77 10.81 -29.70
C SER A 293 9.06 10.20 -31.08
N SER A 294 9.08 11.03 -32.12
CA SER A 294 9.40 10.64 -33.51
C SER A 294 8.50 9.55 -34.09
N THR A 295 7.25 9.50 -33.64
CA THR A 295 6.22 8.56 -34.11
C THR A 295 5.73 8.88 -35.51
N ASN A 296 5.16 7.89 -36.20
CA ASN A 296 4.46 8.06 -37.47
C ASN A 296 3.03 7.52 -37.36
N GLY A 297 2.07 8.41 -37.18
CA GLY A 297 0.69 8.04 -36.88
C GLY A 297 0.52 7.49 -35.47
N GLY A 298 -0.72 7.18 -35.12
CA GLY A 298 -1.07 6.70 -33.79
C GLY A 298 -1.95 7.70 -33.03
N ARG A 299 -2.55 7.25 -31.93
CA ARG A 299 -3.41 8.10 -31.12
C ARG A 299 -3.46 7.62 -29.68
N ASP A 300 -3.17 8.53 -28.77
CA ASP A 300 -3.28 8.30 -27.34
C ASP A 300 -4.57 8.91 -26.79
N LYS A 301 -5.15 8.30 -25.75
CA LYS A 301 -6.39 8.76 -25.16
C LYS A 301 -6.36 8.65 -23.65
N PHE A 302 -6.52 9.79 -22.97
CA PHE A 302 -6.61 9.90 -21.52
C PHE A 302 -8.01 10.39 -21.14
N THR A 303 -8.87 9.46 -20.72
CA THR A 303 -10.29 9.75 -20.47
C THR A 303 -10.53 10.31 -19.08
N SER A 304 -9.90 9.75 -18.05
CA SER A 304 -9.95 10.28 -16.68
C SER A 304 -8.52 10.31 -16.16
N TYR A 305 -7.98 11.52 -16.04
CA TYR A 305 -6.61 11.75 -15.62
C TYR A 305 -6.60 12.42 -14.25
N ARG A 306 -6.21 11.65 -13.23
CA ARG A 306 -6.12 12.06 -11.83
C ARG A 306 -7.39 12.70 -11.25
N ASP A 307 -8.51 12.46 -11.89
CA ASP A 307 -9.80 12.98 -11.44
C ASP A 307 -10.09 12.51 -10.01
N GLN A 308 -10.67 13.39 -9.20
CA GLN A 308 -10.92 13.20 -7.77
C GLN A 308 -9.68 12.93 -6.90
N SER A 309 -8.46 13.05 -7.45
CA SER A 309 -7.24 12.95 -6.63
C SER A 309 -7.11 14.13 -5.71
N ASN A 310 -6.44 13.90 -4.57
CA ASN A 310 -6.14 14.94 -3.61
C ASN A 310 -5.12 15.97 -4.16
N VAL A 311 -3.83 15.60 -4.21
CA VAL A 311 -2.73 16.42 -4.74
C VAL A 311 -1.95 15.58 -5.77
N GLY A 312 -0.69 15.93 -6.01
CA GLY A 312 0.30 15.18 -6.78
C GLY A 312 0.81 15.99 -7.96
N ASP A 313 1.82 15.48 -8.65
CA ASP A 313 2.47 16.20 -9.75
C ASP A 313 2.53 15.38 -11.04
N SER A 314 2.27 16.04 -12.15
CA SER A 314 2.38 15.45 -13.48
C SER A 314 3.37 16.26 -14.29
N PHE A 315 4.44 15.63 -14.74
CA PHE A 315 5.52 16.29 -15.44
C PHE A 315 5.78 15.65 -16.79
N PHE A 316 5.50 16.40 -17.85
CA PHE A 316 5.79 16.03 -19.23
C PHE A 316 7.00 16.82 -19.72
N THR A 317 8.15 16.15 -19.81
CA THR A 317 9.38 16.77 -20.33
C THR A 317 9.29 16.93 -21.84
N SER A 318 8.83 15.89 -22.55
CA SER A 318 8.46 15.94 -23.97
C SER A 318 7.39 14.92 -24.28
N TYR A 319 6.39 15.33 -25.04
CA TYR A 319 5.30 14.49 -25.54
C TYR A 319 5.10 14.79 -27.03
N GLU A 320 4.96 13.74 -27.86
CA GLU A 320 4.80 13.84 -29.32
C GLU A 320 5.85 14.75 -29.95
N LYS A 321 7.13 14.50 -29.64
CA LYS A 321 8.22 15.34 -30.16
C LYS A 321 8.67 14.82 -31.52
N GLY A 322 8.55 15.65 -32.57
CA GLY A 322 9.03 15.32 -33.91
C GLY A 322 8.25 14.21 -34.61
N GLY A 323 6.97 14.03 -34.23
CA GLY A 323 6.07 13.04 -34.80
C GLY A 323 5.47 13.48 -36.14
N ASN A 324 4.91 12.51 -36.87
CA ASN A 324 4.20 12.72 -38.12
C ASN A 324 2.80 12.11 -38.05
N ALA A 325 1.78 12.96 -37.85
CA ALA A 325 0.36 12.60 -37.86
C ALA A 325 -0.09 11.77 -36.64
N GLY A 326 0.56 11.97 -35.49
CA GLY A 326 0.14 11.43 -34.19
C GLY A 326 -1.05 12.20 -33.60
N GLY A 327 -1.51 11.82 -32.41
CA GLY A 327 -2.56 12.58 -31.73
C GLY A 327 -2.80 12.15 -30.30
N ALA A 328 -3.39 13.05 -29.51
CA ALA A 328 -3.72 12.76 -28.12
C ALA A 328 -5.03 13.42 -27.70
N ASP A 329 -5.89 12.66 -27.04
CA ASP A 329 -7.18 13.14 -26.55
C ASP A 329 -7.24 13.11 -25.02
N PHE A 330 -7.24 14.29 -24.39
CA PHE A 330 -7.40 14.48 -22.95
C PHE A 330 -8.83 14.91 -22.66
N THR A 331 -9.62 14.05 -22.00
CA THR A 331 -11.00 14.37 -21.68
C THR A 331 -11.12 15.29 -20.47
N ASN A 332 -10.30 15.08 -19.44
CA ASN A 332 -10.29 15.88 -18.21
C ASN A 332 -8.83 16.08 -17.78
N TYR A 333 -8.33 17.32 -17.81
CA TYR A 333 -6.93 17.66 -17.50
C TYR A 333 -6.82 18.77 -16.45
N GLY A 334 -6.15 18.47 -15.33
CA GLY A 334 -5.93 19.40 -14.21
C GLY A 334 -7.04 19.44 -13.16
N ASN A 335 -8.07 18.59 -13.27
CA ASN A 335 -9.17 18.53 -12.30
C ASN A 335 -8.78 17.69 -11.09
N SER A 336 -8.49 18.35 -9.98
CA SER A 336 -8.10 17.73 -8.71
C SER A 336 -8.85 18.36 -7.54
N ALA A 337 -9.08 17.58 -6.47
CA ALA A 337 -9.82 18.03 -5.29
C ALA A 337 -9.05 19.11 -4.52
N ASN A 338 -7.72 19.05 -4.50
CA ASN A 338 -6.83 20.15 -4.10
C ASN A 338 -5.82 20.45 -5.23
N PRO A 339 -5.29 21.68 -5.32
CA PRO A 339 -4.40 22.04 -6.42
C PRO A 339 -3.07 21.27 -6.38
N GLY A 340 -2.85 20.35 -7.35
CA GLY A 340 -1.54 19.78 -7.69
C GLY A 340 -0.80 20.64 -8.73
N SER A 341 0.29 20.14 -9.32
CA SER A 341 0.92 20.78 -10.48
C SER A 341 0.95 19.87 -11.71
N ASP A 342 0.47 20.36 -12.85
CA ASP A 342 0.62 19.68 -14.13
C ASP A 342 1.46 20.55 -15.09
N ASN A 343 2.59 20.01 -15.53
CA ASN A 343 3.61 20.76 -16.22
C ASN A 343 3.98 20.09 -17.54
N PHE A 344 3.70 20.77 -18.65
CA PHE A 344 4.26 20.46 -19.96
C PHE A 344 5.44 21.38 -20.26
N LYS A 345 6.63 20.78 -20.28
CA LYS A 345 7.85 21.49 -20.72
C LYS A 345 7.86 21.64 -22.23
N ALA A 346 7.64 20.56 -22.99
CA ALA A 346 7.61 20.55 -24.43
C ALA A 346 6.50 19.62 -24.97
N TYR A 347 5.77 20.10 -25.97
CA TYR A 347 4.62 19.40 -26.52
C TYR A 347 4.49 19.58 -28.04
N GLY A 348 4.39 18.48 -28.80
CA GLY A 348 4.28 18.53 -30.27
C GLY A 348 5.50 19.15 -30.94
N GLU A 349 6.62 19.32 -30.23
CA GLU A 349 7.76 20.13 -30.66
C GLU A 349 8.40 19.51 -31.92
N GLY A 350 8.35 20.24 -33.04
CA GLY A 350 8.90 19.77 -34.32
C GLY A 350 8.00 18.79 -35.07
N SER A 351 6.77 18.58 -34.63
CA SER A 351 5.77 17.77 -35.33
C SER A 351 5.02 18.54 -36.43
N PHE A 352 4.46 17.81 -37.41
CA PHE A 352 3.84 18.41 -38.60
C PHE A 352 2.30 18.40 -38.60
N ASN A 353 1.68 17.24 -38.34
CA ASN A 353 0.23 17.00 -38.54
C ASN A 353 -0.45 16.42 -37.30
N ASP A 354 0.12 16.61 -36.13
CA ASP A 354 -0.39 15.98 -34.92
C ASP A 354 -1.68 16.68 -34.46
N GLU A 355 -2.67 15.95 -33.94
CA GLU A 355 -3.94 16.52 -33.47
C GLU A 355 -4.16 16.24 -31.99
N ILE A 356 -4.28 17.31 -31.20
CA ILE A 356 -4.32 17.21 -29.75
C ILE A 356 -5.54 17.94 -29.22
N THR A 357 -6.38 17.22 -28.48
CA THR A 357 -7.63 17.76 -27.94
C THR A 357 -7.63 17.73 -26.42
N PHE A 358 -7.89 18.87 -25.80
CA PHE A 358 -8.25 18.99 -24.39
C PHE A 358 -9.75 19.32 -24.30
N LYS A 359 -10.56 18.34 -23.91
CA LYS A 359 -12.00 18.54 -23.80
C LYS A 359 -12.37 19.42 -22.61
N GLU A 360 -11.84 19.13 -21.43
CA GLU A 360 -11.95 19.96 -20.23
C GLU A 360 -10.55 20.26 -19.69
N TYR A 361 -10.21 21.55 -19.60
CA TYR A 361 -8.90 22.01 -19.15
C TYR A 361 -9.03 22.93 -17.93
N PHE A 362 -8.35 22.60 -16.85
CA PHE A 362 -8.34 23.35 -15.59
C PHE A 362 -6.99 24.06 -15.44
N ALA A 363 -7.01 25.39 -15.50
CA ALA A 363 -5.82 26.22 -15.64
C ALA A 363 -5.06 26.45 -14.33
N ASP A 364 -5.72 26.26 -13.19
CA ASP A 364 -5.16 26.55 -11.88
C ASP A 364 -4.00 25.58 -11.60
N ASN A 365 -2.78 26.11 -11.54
CA ASN A 365 -1.51 25.37 -11.38
C ASN A 365 -1.08 24.44 -12.54
N THR A 366 -1.64 24.62 -13.73
CA THR A 366 -1.15 23.94 -14.93
C THR A 366 -0.28 24.87 -15.77
N SER A 367 0.82 24.37 -16.32
CA SER A 367 1.75 25.18 -17.12
C SER A 367 2.15 24.52 -18.45
N PHE A 368 2.15 25.32 -19.53
CA PHE A 368 2.66 24.95 -20.86
C PHE A 368 3.77 25.91 -21.27
N LYS A 369 5.02 25.41 -21.37
CA LYS A 369 6.18 26.27 -21.66
C LYS A 369 6.53 26.32 -23.15
N ILE A 370 6.63 25.18 -23.81
CA ILE A 370 7.02 25.04 -25.22
C ILE A 370 5.98 24.17 -25.90
N TYR A 371 5.33 24.68 -26.95
CA TYR A 371 4.37 23.94 -27.75
C TYR A 371 4.43 24.36 -29.22
N THR A 372 4.03 23.45 -30.12
CA THR A 372 3.89 23.76 -31.54
C THR A 372 2.74 24.76 -31.77
N LYS A 373 3.03 25.86 -32.49
CA LYS A 373 2.14 27.03 -32.65
C LYS A 373 1.06 26.87 -33.75
N THR A 374 0.85 25.69 -34.29
CA THR A 374 -0.10 25.46 -35.39
C THR A 374 -1.52 25.18 -34.88
N ASN A 375 -2.53 25.22 -35.78
CA ASN A 375 -3.95 24.94 -35.53
C ASN A 375 -4.25 23.47 -35.13
N THR A 376 -3.33 22.85 -34.41
CA THR A 376 -3.24 21.41 -34.13
C THR A 376 -3.59 21.08 -32.68
N ILE A 377 -3.73 22.09 -31.81
CA ILE A 377 -4.16 21.94 -30.42
C ILE A 377 -5.53 22.60 -30.24
N ASP A 378 -6.50 21.85 -29.74
CA ASP A 378 -7.86 22.29 -29.54
C ASP A 378 -8.28 22.18 -28.06
N PHE A 379 -8.63 23.31 -27.45
CA PHE A 379 -9.18 23.37 -26.10
C PHE A 379 -10.69 23.62 -26.20
N LYS A 380 -11.50 22.58 -25.96
CA LYS A 380 -12.96 22.69 -26.09
C LYS A 380 -13.59 23.47 -24.94
N GLN A 381 -13.09 23.30 -23.72
CA GLN A 381 -13.62 23.94 -22.52
C GLN A 381 -12.49 24.31 -21.55
N TYR A 382 -12.53 25.53 -21.02
CA TYR A 382 -11.49 26.12 -20.18
C TYR A 382 -12.07 26.55 -18.82
N HIS A 383 -11.42 26.15 -17.73
CA HIS A 383 -11.79 26.46 -16.36
C HIS A 383 -10.65 27.20 -15.65
N ASN A 384 -10.94 28.33 -15.02
CA ASN A 384 -10.00 29.10 -14.20
C ASN A 384 -10.74 29.71 -13.00
N SER A 385 -10.09 29.78 -11.85
CA SER A 385 -10.55 30.49 -10.64
C SER A 385 -11.13 31.90 -10.91
N SER A 386 -10.74 32.59 -11.99
CA SER A 386 -11.30 33.90 -12.39
C SER A 386 -12.66 33.85 -13.10
N SER A 387 -13.10 32.69 -13.60
CA SER A 387 -14.38 32.53 -14.33
C SER A 387 -15.59 32.27 -13.44
N SER A 388 -15.38 32.13 -12.13
CA SER A 388 -16.42 31.84 -11.13
C SER A 388 -16.91 33.08 -10.37
N ALA A 389 -16.47 34.29 -10.75
CA ALA A 389 -16.69 35.52 -9.99
C ALA A 389 -17.83 36.39 -10.55
N THR A 390 -19.04 35.84 -10.75
CA THR A 390 -20.29 36.64 -10.72
C THR A 390 -21.49 35.75 -10.41
N SER A 391 -21.88 35.65 -9.15
CA SER A 391 -23.26 35.93 -8.69
C SER A 391 -23.42 35.52 -7.22
N ASP A 392 -24.11 36.39 -6.50
CA ASP A 392 -24.34 36.42 -5.07
C ASP A 392 -24.64 35.10 -4.36
N SER A 393 -24.18 35.08 -3.11
CA SER A 393 -24.55 34.18 -2.03
C SER A 393 -26.06 33.90 -1.97
N THR A 394 -26.46 32.79 -2.58
CA THR A 394 -27.61 31.99 -2.18
C THR A 394 -27.18 30.52 -2.23
N PRO A 395 -27.50 29.69 -1.22
CA PRO A 395 -27.15 28.29 -1.26
C PRO A 395 -27.97 27.65 -2.37
N ILE A 396 -27.33 27.33 -3.49
CA ILE A 396 -27.96 26.52 -4.53
C ILE A 396 -28.16 25.13 -3.92
N ILE A 397 -29.38 24.89 -3.44
CA ILE A 397 -29.95 23.56 -3.35
C ILE A 397 -30.03 23.08 -4.80
N VAL A 398 -28.96 22.41 -5.27
CA VAL A 398 -29.06 21.59 -6.47
C VAL A 398 -29.87 20.38 -6.04
N ASP A 399 -31.10 20.29 -6.54
CA ASP A 399 -31.90 19.05 -6.53
C ASP A 399 -31.04 17.98 -7.23
N GLN A 400 -30.32 17.18 -6.43
CA GLN A 400 -29.56 16.02 -6.87
C GLN A 400 -30.53 14.93 -7.33
N LYS A 401 -31.13 15.15 -8.51
CA LYS A 401 -31.71 14.11 -9.34
C LYS A 401 -30.80 13.81 -10.53
N GLN A 402 -29.50 13.69 -10.26
CA GLN A 402 -28.72 12.73 -11.03
C GLN A 402 -28.81 11.41 -10.29
N LYS A 403 -29.40 10.42 -10.96
CA LYS A 403 -29.26 9.02 -10.58
C LYS A 403 -27.77 8.75 -10.46
N HIS A 404 -27.27 8.74 -9.22
CA HIS A 404 -26.05 8.02 -8.90
C HIS A 404 -26.35 6.55 -9.26
N SER A 405 -26.06 6.17 -10.51
CA SER A 405 -25.65 4.80 -10.76
C SER A 405 -24.49 4.53 -9.82
N ALA A 406 -24.49 3.37 -9.19
CA ALA A 406 -23.54 2.93 -8.19
C ALA A 406 -22.09 2.95 -8.71
N ALA A 407 -21.50 4.14 -8.84
CA ALA A 407 -20.07 4.37 -8.90
C ALA A 407 -19.58 4.32 -7.46
N GLU A 408 -18.77 3.30 -7.20
CA GLU A 408 -18.45 2.75 -5.89
C GLU A 408 -17.74 3.77 -4.99
N ARG A 409 -18.07 3.75 -3.69
CA ARG A 409 -17.34 4.53 -2.68
C ARG A 409 -15.98 3.87 -2.44
N PHE A 410 -14.91 4.53 -2.86
CA PHE A 410 -13.53 4.02 -2.89
C PHE A 410 -12.74 4.10 -1.55
N VAL A 411 -13.40 4.44 -0.43
CA VAL A 411 -12.84 4.20 0.90
C VAL A 411 -13.53 2.97 1.46
N ASP A 412 -12.74 1.95 1.83
CA ASP A 412 -13.24 0.72 2.44
C ASP A 412 -14.33 1.04 3.47
N PRO A 413 -15.57 0.53 3.27
CA PRO A 413 -16.66 0.78 4.19
C PRO A 413 -16.25 0.44 5.63
N GLY A 414 -16.41 1.41 6.53
CA GLY A 414 -16.07 1.25 7.94
C GLY A 414 -14.61 1.56 8.31
N LYS A 415 -13.73 1.86 7.34
CA LYS A 415 -12.34 2.31 7.62
C LYS A 415 -12.32 3.53 8.53
N PHE A 416 -13.21 4.48 8.26
CA PHE A 416 -13.50 5.60 9.14
C PHE A 416 -14.98 5.62 9.49
N PHE A 417 -15.31 6.04 10.70
CA PHE A 417 -16.69 6.19 11.16
C PHE A 417 -16.83 7.32 12.18
N ARG A 418 -18.08 7.69 12.48
CA ARG A 418 -18.40 8.71 13.48
C ARG A 418 -18.51 8.10 14.87
N GLU A 419 -18.15 8.85 15.90
CA GLU A 419 -18.16 8.35 17.28
C GLU A 419 -19.53 7.82 17.70
N ARG A 420 -20.61 8.45 17.21
CA ARG A 420 -21.99 8.02 17.44
C ARG A 420 -22.29 6.58 17.00
N SER A 421 -21.49 5.99 16.12
CA SER A 421 -21.63 4.60 15.66
C SER A 421 -21.11 3.59 16.68
N LEU A 422 -20.24 3.99 17.63
CA LEU A 422 -19.80 3.14 18.75
C LEU A 422 -20.86 3.11 19.86
N ARG A 423 -22.05 2.62 19.51
CA ARG A 423 -23.17 2.44 20.45
C ARG A 423 -23.71 1.03 20.32
N LYS A 424 -23.96 0.39 21.47
CA LYS A 424 -24.57 -0.93 21.54
C LYS A 424 -25.83 -1.00 20.67
N GLY A 425 -25.92 -2.04 19.84
CA GLY A 425 -27.01 -2.25 18.90
C GLY A 425 -26.77 -1.68 17.50
N THR A 426 -25.69 -0.93 17.29
CA THR A 426 -25.36 -0.38 15.96
C THR A 426 -24.81 -1.47 15.05
N VAL A 427 -25.35 -1.60 13.84
CA VAL A 427 -24.76 -2.40 12.77
C VAL A 427 -23.92 -1.49 11.88
N MET A 428 -22.67 -1.86 11.64
CA MET A 428 -21.77 -1.09 10.76
C MET A 428 -20.82 -2.01 9.99
N PRO A 429 -20.36 -1.59 8.80
CA PRO A 429 -19.32 -2.32 8.08
C PRO A 429 -17.98 -2.26 8.85
N MET A 430 -17.20 -3.33 8.73
CA MET A 430 -15.83 -3.44 9.24
C MET A 430 -14.85 -3.48 8.05
N PRO A 431 -13.80 -2.65 8.05
CA PRO A 431 -12.80 -2.67 6.99
C PRO A 431 -11.96 -3.96 7.07
N ASP A 432 -11.04 -4.16 6.12
CA ASP A 432 -10.03 -5.22 6.29
C ASP A 432 -9.02 -4.83 7.37
N ILE A 433 -9.08 -5.51 8.52
CA ILE A 433 -8.21 -5.23 9.68
C ILE A 433 -7.05 -6.23 9.85
N ARG A 434 -6.85 -7.13 8.88
CA ARG A 434 -5.79 -8.13 8.91
C ARG A 434 -4.42 -7.47 8.76
N ASP A 435 -3.44 -7.85 9.59
CA ASP A 435 -2.05 -7.49 9.35
C ASP A 435 -1.53 -8.30 8.17
N ARG A 436 -1.22 -7.61 7.07
CA ARG A 436 -0.68 -8.25 5.87
C ARG A 436 0.84 -8.24 5.85
N MET A 437 1.51 -7.43 6.67
CA MET A 437 2.95 -7.19 6.56
C MET A 437 3.78 -8.46 6.84
N PRO A 438 5.02 -8.54 6.33
CA PRO A 438 5.93 -9.65 6.62
C PRO A 438 6.10 -9.88 8.12
N PRO A 439 5.88 -11.11 8.61
CA PRO A 439 6.18 -11.44 9.99
C PRO A 439 7.65 -11.13 10.26
N ARG A 440 7.88 -10.33 11.29
CA ARG A 440 9.21 -10.00 11.79
C ARG A 440 9.10 -9.66 13.26
N SER A 441 10.22 -9.68 13.96
CA SER A 441 10.26 -9.38 15.39
C SER A 441 10.99 -8.08 15.69
N PHE A 442 10.72 -7.51 16.87
CA PHE A 442 11.55 -6.47 17.45
C PHE A 442 12.93 -7.04 17.75
N LEU A 443 13.96 -6.30 17.35
CA LEU A 443 15.30 -6.52 17.89
C LEU A 443 15.37 -6.00 19.33
N PRO A 444 16.10 -6.67 20.24
CA PRO A 444 16.40 -6.14 21.56
C PRO A 444 17.15 -4.82 21.43
N ARG A 445 16.91 -3.87 22.34
CA ARG A 445 17.61 -2.58 22.36
C ARG A 445 19.14 -2.71 22.33
N SER A 446 19.69 -3.79 22.90
CA SER A 446 21.13 -4.08 22.90
C SER A 446 21.71 -4.27 21.49
N ILE A 447 20.89 -4.62 20.51
CA ILE A 447 21.25 -4.78 19.09
C ILE A 447 20.73 -3.58 18.29
N SER A 448 19.43 -3.29 18.35
CA SER A 448 18.84 -2.22 17.52
C SER A 448 19.42 -0.84 17.83
N GLY A 449 19.76 -0.56 19.10
CA GLY A 449 20.44 0.67 19.49
C GLY A 449 21.89 0.79 18.99
N LYS A 450 22.44 -0.24 18.32
CA LYS A 450 23.74 -0.20 17.65
C LYS A 450 23.61 0.01 16.14
N ILE A 451 22.44 -0.22 15.56
CA ILE A 451 22.19 -0.01 14.14
C ILE A 451 21.84 1.47 13.96
N PRO A 452 22.64 2.28 13.25
CA PRO A 452 22.26 3.66 12.96
C PRO A 452 20.97 3.67 12.15
N PHE A 453 20.00 4.47 12.58
CA PHE A 453 18.68 4.52 11.96
C PHE A 453 18.69 5.47 10.76
N THR A 454 19.43 5.07 9.72
CA THR A 454 19.50 5.76 8.43
C THR A 454 19.41 4.72 7.31
N ALA A 455 18.85 5.10 6.16
CA ALA A 455 18.69 4.19 5.03
C ALA A 455 20.01 3.54 4.61
N ALA A 456 21.05 4.34 4.35
CA ALA A 456 22.37 3.84 3.96
C ALA A 456 22.98 2.82 4.95
N SER A 457 22.77 3.02 6.26
CA SER A 457 23.30 2.09 7.27
C SER A 457 22.50 0.78 7.28
N VAL A 458 21.18 0.88 7.21
CA VAL A 458 20.27 -0.27 7.21
C VAL A 458 20.48 -1.08 5.94
N ASP A 459 20.55 -0.43 4.79
CA ASP A 459 20.80 -1.05 3.50
C ASP A 459 22.13 -1.81 3.47
N GLY A 460 23.20 -1.17 3.96
CA GLY A 460 24.52 -1.81 4.01
C GLY A 460 24.62 -2.94 5.05
N ILE A 461 23.94 -2.84 6.19
CA ILE A 461 23.95 -3.89 7.23
C ILE A 461 23.14 -5.11 6.78
N PHE A 462 21.99 -4.88 6.17
CA PHE A 462 21.05 -5.93 5.74
C PHE A 462 21.23 -6.37 4.27
N ASN A 463 22.24 -5.85 3.58
CA ASN A 463 22.49 -6.10 2.15
C ASN A 463 21.26 -5.82 1.27
N ILE A 464 20.56 -4.73 1.53
CA ILE A 464 19.37 -4.32 0.77
C ILE A 464 19.83 -3.35 -0.33
N PRO A 465 19.63 -3.68 -1.61
CA PRO A 465 19.92 -2.72 -2.68
C PRO A 465 18.87 -1.59 -2.63
N PRO A 466 19.28 -0.30 -2.64
CA PRO A 466 18.35 0.83 -2.52
C PRO A 466 17.25 0.85 -3.58
N ASP A 467 17.58 0.47 -4.81
CA ASP A 467 16.65 0.45 -5.94
C ASP A 467 15.65 -0.74 -5.93
N THR A 468 15.46 -1.41 -4.80
CA THR A 468 14.47 -2.48 -4.64
C THR A 468 13.27 -1.98 -3.84
N ALA A 469 12.11 -2.65 -3.96
CA ALA A 469 10.95 -2.32 -3.13
C ALA A 469 11.25 -2.35 -1.62
N MET A 470 12.15 -3.23 -1.16
CA MET A 470 12.59 -3.25 0.25
C MET A 470 13.46 -2.03 0.60
N GLY A 471 14.37 -1.62 -0.29
CA GLY A 471 15.18 -0.40 -0.12
C GLY A 471 14.30 0.84 -0.05
N LYS A 472 13.32 0.96 -0.96
CA LYS A 472 12.33 2.03 -0.94
C LYS A 472 11.46 2.02 0.33
N ALA A 473 11.08 0.85 0.82
CA ALA A 473 10.33 0.75 2.08
C ALA A 473 11.17 1.20 3.29
N VAL A 474 12.47 0.91 3.28
CA VAL A 474 13.43 1.44 4.26
C VAL A 474 13.51 2.95 4.15
N ASP A 475 13.73 3.50 2.95
CA ASP A 475 13.79 4.95 2.69
C ASP A 475 12.52 5.66 3.15
N SER A 476 11.35 5.15 2.76
CA SER A 476 10.04 5.71 3.15
C SER A 476 9.86 5.67 4.67
N THR A 477 10.21 4.56 5.33
CA THR A 477 10.14 4.46 6.79
C THR A 477 11.05 5.51 7.43
N ILE A 478 12.30 5.64 6.98
CA ILE A 478 13.23 6.65 7.50
C ILE A 478 12.69 8.07 7.26
N ALA A 479 12.15 8.36 6.08
CA ALA A 479 11.59 9.66 5.75
C ALA A 479 10.37 10.03 6.64
N ASP A 480 9.45 9.09 6.90
CA ASP A 480 8.32 9.31 7.81
C ASP A 480 8.79 9.56 9.25
N CYS A 481 9.83 8.84 9.67
CA CYS A 481 10.47 9.01 10.95
C CYS A 481 11.16 10.38 11.10
N ASP A 482 11.78 10.88 10.04
CA ASP A 482 12.53 12.15 10.02
C ASP A 482 11.66 13.37 9.71
N ARG A 483 10.44 13.18 9.18
CA ARG A 483 9.45 14.25 8.95
C ARG A 483 9.32 15.13 10.20
N ALA A 484 9.15 16.44 10.05
CA ALA A 484 8.83 17.29 11.21
C ALA A 484 7.47 16.87 11.83
N PRO A 485 7.33 16.83 13.17
CA PRO A 485 6.03 16.58 13.80
C PRO A 485 4.98 17.62 13.37
N SER A 486 3.75 17.19 13.20
CA SER A 486 2.61 18.10 13.01
C SER A 486 2.35 18.93 14.27
N ARG A 487 1.55 19.99 14.16
CA ARG A 487 1.22 20.84 15.31
C ARG A 487 0.57 20.00 16.42
N GLY A 488 1.16 20.05 17.62
CA GLY A 488 0.68 19.28 18.78
C GLY A 488 1.01 17.78 18.75
N GLU A 489 1.63 17.28 17.67
CA GLU A 489 2.07 15.90 17.58
C GLU A 489 3.39 15.71 18.33
N THR A 490 3.45 14.66 19.14
CA THR A 490 4.72 14.10 19.63
C THR A 490 4.93 12.76 18.96
N LYS A 491 6.06 12.51 18.32
CA LYS A 491 6.32 11.26 17.59
C LYS A 491 7.71 10.68 17.82
N ARG A 492 7.85 9.38 17.58
CA ARG A 492 9.10 8.62 17.59
C ARG A 492 8.96 7.35 16.78
N CYS A 493 10.00 7.00 16.03
CA CYS A 493 10.12 5.65 15.51
C CYS A 493 10.79 4.72 16.52
N ALA A 494 10.01 3.80 17.07
CA ALA A 494 10.47 2.83 18.04
C ALA A 494 11.13 1.65 17.31
N THR A 495 12.44 1.50 17.51
CA THR A 495 13.25 0.42 16.91
C THR A 495 13.42 -0.79 17.83
N SER A 496 12.84 -0.72 19.04
CA SER A 496 12.80 -1.81 20.01
C SER A 496 11.52 -1.70 20.85
N ALA A 497 11.10 -2.81 21.46
CA ALA A 497 9.95 -2.81 22.36
C ALA A 497 10.19 -1.93 23.61
N GLU A 498 11.43 -1.88 24.13
CA GLU A 498 11.80 -0.98 25.22
C GLU A 498 11.65 0.50 24.81
N ASP A 499 11.98 0.86 23.57
CA ASP A 499 11.88 2.25 23.10
C ASP A 499 10.43 2.68 22.94
N MET A 500 9.57 1.76 22.49
CA MET A 500 8.12 2.00 22.50
C MET A 500 7.60 2.23 23.92
N ILE A 501 8.00 1.40 24.89
CA ILE A 501 7.61 1.56 26.31
C ILE A 501 8.11 2.92 26.86
N ASP A 502 9.37 3.26 26.62
CA ASP A 502 9.93 4.54 27.09
C ASP A 502 9.20 5.73 26.46
N PHE A 503 8.84 5.64 25.18
CA PHE A 503 8.09 6.68 24.50
C PHE A 503 6.68 6.82 25.09
N ALA A 504 5.94 5.72 25.23
CA ALA A 504 4.61 5.71 25.85
C ALA A 504 4.66 6.31 27.27
N VAL A 505 5.63 5.91 28.09
CA VAL A 505 5.81 6.42 29.44
C VAL A 505 6.17 7.91 29.46
N SER A 506 6.99 8.37 28.51
CA SER A 506 7.38 9.78 28.42
C SER A 506 6.20 10.70 28.08
N VAL A 507 5.18 10.18 27.40
CA VAL A 507 4.00 10.95 26.97
C VAL A 507 2.84 10.83 27.96
N LEU A 508 2.59 9.63 28.49
CA LEU A 508 1.38 9.31 29.25
C LEU A 508 1.62 9.12 30.75
N GLY A 509 2.88 9.11 31.19
CA GLY A 509 3.27 8.75 32.55
C GLY A 509 3.54 7.25 32.71
N ASN A 510 3.86 6.83 33.93
CA ASN A 510 4.29 5.45 34.23
C ASN A 510 3.13 4.49 34.54
N ASP A 511 1.89 4.90 34.36
CA ASP A 511 0.71 4.06 34.59
C ASP A 511 -0.08 3.91 33.31
N VAL A 512 0.39 2.99 32.46
CA VAL A 512 -0.06 2.83 31.08
C VAL A 512 -0.42 1.39 30.74
N GLU A 513 -1.27 1.25 29.75
CA GLU A 513 -1.70 -0.02 29.17
C GLU A 513 -1.71 0.08 27.64
N VAL A 514 -1.28 -1.00 26.98
CA VAL A 514 -1.29 -1.11 25.51
C VAL A 514 -2.47 -1.96 25.07
N ARG A 515 -3.18 -1.50 24.04
CA ARG A 515 -4.41 -2.14 23.52
C ARG A 515 -4.34 -2.28 22.01
N SER A 516 -4.93 -3.37 21.51
CA SER A 516 -5.15 -3.62 20.09
C SER A 516 -6.40 -4.49 19.92
N THR A 517 -6.97 -4.50 18.72
CA THR A 517 -8.11 -5.38 18.40
C THR A 517 -7.67 -6.84 18.49
N ALA A 518 -8.45 -7.67 19.19
CA ALA A 518 -8.00 -8.99 19.64
C ALA A 518 -7.84 -10.04 18.52
N SER A 519 -8.54 -9.89 17.39
CA SER A 519 -8.45 -10.77 16.23
C SER A 519 -9.00 -10.09 14.98
N THR A 520 -8.99 -10.78 13.85
CA THR A 520 -9.52 -10.27 12.58
C THR A 520 -10.96 -10.73 12.30
N ARG A 521 -11.61 -11.41 13.25
CA ARG A 521 -12.99 -11.86 13.10
C ARG A 521 -13.94 -10.66 12.95
N GLY A 522 -14.77 -10.70 11.90
CA GLY A 522 -15.65 -9.61 11.51
C GLY A 522 -15.09 -8.73 10.39
N SER A 523 -13.81 -8.87 10.03
CA SER A 523 -13.16 -8.17 8.91
C SER A 523 -13.93 -8.33 7.59
N LYS A 524 -14.01 -7.26 6.79
CA LYS A 524 -14.76 -7.16 5.52
C LYS A 524 -16.26 -7.47 5.58
N GLY A 525 -16.84 -7.62 6.77
CA GLY A 525 -18.26 -7.91 6.98
C GLY A 525 -19.00 -6.78 7.69
N ASN A 526 -20.31 -6.93 7.82
CA ASN A 526 -21.09 -6.12 8.76
C ASN A 526 -20.95 -6.71 10.17
N ILE A 527 -20.73 -5.85 11.15
CA ILE A 527 -20.61 -6.20 12.57
C ILE A 527 -21.72 -5.53 13.37
N LEU A 528 -22.12 -6.17 14.47
CA LEU A 528 -23.02 -5.60 15.47
C LEU A 528 -22.20 -5.17 16.69
N ILE A 529 -22.30 -3.89 17.06
CA ILE A 529 -21.64 -3.36 18.26
C ILE A 529 -22.38 -3.84 19.51
N GLY A 530 -21.66 -4.52 20.39
CA GLY A 530 -22.10 -4.97 21.71
C GLY A 530 -21.84 -3.92 22.78
N GLU A 531 -21.39 -4.34 23.96
CA GLU A 531 -20.99 -3.40 25.02
C GLU A 531 -19.80 -2.53 24.58
N VAL A 532 -19.83 -1.25 24.95
CA VAL A 532 -18.77 -0.27 24.64
C VAL A 532 -18.29 0.37 25.93
N LYS A 533 -17.00 0.28 26.20
CA LYS A 533 -16.33 0.91 27.34
C LYS A 533 -15.39 2.00 26.82
N GLY A 534 -15.59 3.22 27.30
CA GLY A 534 -14.64 4.32 27.06
C GLY A 534 -13.47 4.24 28.03
N VAL A 535 -12.25 4.31 27.51
CA VAL A 535 -11.03 4.44 28.31
C VAL A 535 -11.04 5.80 29.03
N ASN A 536 -10.44 5.89 30.21
CA ASN A 536 -10.48 7.06 31.09
C ASN A 536 -11.93 7.50 31.40
N GLY A 537 -12.82 6.52 31.60
CA GLY A 537 -14.25 6.74 31.79
C GLY A 537 -14.95 7.42 30.61
N GLY A 538 -14.42 7.29 29.40
CA GLY A 538 -14.93 7.93 28.17
C GLY A 538 -14.62 9.43 28.06
N LYS A 539 -13.78 9.97 28.95
CA LYS A 539 -13.36 11.37 28.89
C LYS A 539 -12.30 11.57 27.80
N VAL A 540 -12.19 12.81 27.35
CA VAL A 540 -11.10 13.20 26.45
C VAL A 540 -9.77 12.91 27.13
N THR A 541 -8.86 12.28 26.41
CA THR A 541 -7.58 11.82 26.91
C THR A 541 -6.47 12.07 25.89
N GLN A 542 -5.25 11.68 26.26
CA GLN A 542 -4.12 11.52 25.37
C GLN A 542 -3.84 10.03 25.17
N SER A 543 -3.38 9.66 23.98
CA SER A 543 -2.94 8.29 23.66
C SER A 543 -1.70 8.32 22.80
N VAL A 544 -0.94 7.23 22.78
CA VAL A 544 0.16 7.02 21.84
C VAL A 544 -0.25 5.90 20.89
N SER A 545 -0.58 6.24 19.66
CA SER A 545 -0.81 5.25 18.60
C SER A 545 0.52 4.85 17.99
N CYS A 546 0.72 3.56 17.77
CA CYS A 546 1.91 3.00 17.15
C CYS A 546 1.48 2.17 15.94
N HIS A 547 1.98 2.57 14.78
CA HIS A 547 1.73 1.94 13.49
C HIS A 547 2.96 1.20 13.01
N GLN A 548 2.77 -0.02 12.52
CA GLN A 548 3.87 -0.86 12.06
C GLN A 548 4.43 -0.34 10.72
N SER A 549 5.73 -0.06 10.64
CA SER A 549 6.41 0.41 9.42
C SER A 549 7.23 -0.72 8.79
N LEU A 550 7.21 -0.84 7.46
CA LEU A 550 7.86 -1.93 6.75
C LEU A 550 9.38 -1.73 6.76
N PHE A 551 10.08 -2.63 7.45
CA PHE A 551 11.50 -2.49 7.75
C PHE A 551 12.10 -3.89 8.00
N PRO A 552 13.44 -4.09 7.93
CA PRO A 552 14.02 -5.44 8.07
C PRO A 552 13.73 -6.13 9.42
N TYR A 553 13.50 -5.33 10.45
CA TYR A 553 13.01 -5.78 11.76
C TYR A 553 11.77 -4.96 12.14
N LEU A 554 11.09 -5.28 13.24
CA LEU A 554 9.94 -4.45 13.63
C LEU A 554 10.38 -3.05 14.03
N VAL A 555 9.83 -2.07 13.30
CA VAL A 555 9.86 -0.66 13.63
C VAL A 555 8.43 -0.19 13.66
N TYR A 556 8.14 0.67 14.64
CA TYR A 556 6.84 1.30 14.76
C TYR A 556 6.98 2.81 14.70
N TYR A 557 6.26 3.45 13.80
CA TYR A 557 5.97 4.87 13.89
C TYR A 557 4.97 5.09 15.02
N CYS A 558 5.43 5.58 16.16
CA CYS A 558 4.59 5.94 17.28
C CYS A 558 4.38 7.44 17.32
N HIS A 559 3.14 7.86 17.55
CA HIS A 559 2.81 9.27 17.72
C HIS A 559 1.67 9.47 18.71
N SER A 560 1.59 10.69 19.23
CA SER A 560 0.55 11.15 20.12
C SER A 560 0.02 12.47 19.63
N VAL A 561 -1.29 12.55 19.46
CA VAL A 561 -2.02 13.80 19.24
C VAL A 561 -2.95 14.04 20.43
N PRO A 562 -3.11 15.30 20.87
CA PRO A 562 -3.98 15.63 21.98
C PRO A 562 -5.45 15.48 21.58
N ARG A 563 -6.34 15.39 22.58
CA ARG A 563 -7.80 15.40 22.41
C ARG A 563 -8.36 14.21 21.63
N VAL A 564 -8.07 13.01 22.11
CA VAL A 564 -8.65 11.78 21.59
C VAL A 564 -9.60 11.14 22.60
N ARG A 565 -10.40 10.18 22.15
CA ARG A 565 -11.05 9.19 23.01
C ARG A 565 -10.76 7.80 22.47
N VAL A 566 -10.52 6.86 23.39
CA VAL A 566 -10.27 5.46 23.05
C VAL A 566 -11.40 4.62 23.63
N TYR A 567 -11.83 3.63 22.87
CA TYR A 567 -12.96 2.76 23.20
C TYR A 567 -12.57 1.30 23.03
N GLU A 568 -13.03 0.47 23.94
CA GLU A 568 -13.06 -0.98 23.80
C GLU A 568 -14.51 -1.41 23.54
N ALA A 569 -14.74 -2.16 22.48
CA ALA A 569 -16.07 -2.56 22.05
C ALA A 569 -16.15 -4.07 21.84
N GLU A 570 -17.23 -4.68 22.32
CA GLU A 570 -17.59 -6.03 21.88
C GLU A 570 -18.08 -5.99 20.44
N ILE A 571 -17.53 -6.87 19.62
CA ILE A 571 -17.95 -7.06 18.24
C ILE A 571 -18.71 -8.38 18.19
N LEU A 572 -19.97 -8.32 17.76
CA LEU A 572 -20.89 -9.45 17.67
C LEU A 572 -21.17 -9.77 16.20
N ALA A 573 -21.42 -11.06 15.91
CA ALA A 573 -21.98 -11.45 14.62
C ALA A 573 -23.41 -10.92 14.50
N VAL A 574 -23.76 -10.35 13.34
CA VAL A 574 -25.08 -9.72 13.12
C VAL A 574 -26.22 -10.73 13.31
N ASP A 575 -26.08 -11.93 12.74
CA ASP A 575 -27.16 -12.92 12.71
C ASP A 575 -27.35 -13.63 14.04
N THR A 576 -26.25 -14.05 14.67
CA THR A 576 -26.29 -14.87 15.90
C THR A 576 -26.22 -14.05 17.18
N LYS A 577 -25.80 -12.78 17.09
CA LYS A 577 -25.49 -11.89 18.23
C LYS A 577 -24.42 -12.44 19.18
N ASN A 578 -23.73 -13.51 18.80
CA ASN A 578 -22.62 -14.05 19.58
C ASN A 578 -21.41 -13.14 19.49
N LYS A 579 -20.68 -12.97 20.59
CA LYS A 579 -19.41 -12.24 20.61
C LYS A 579 -18.39 -12.95 19.73
N ILE A 580 -17.91 -12.25 18.71
CA ILE A 580 -16.91 -12.77 17.78
C ILE A 580 -15.53 -12.15 17.98
N ASN A 581 -15.47 -10.92 18.52
CA ASN A 581 -14.21 -10.22 18.65
C ASN A 581 -14.29 -9.15 19.76
N HIS A 582 -13.13 -8.63 20.13
CA HIS A 582 -12.97 -7.47 21.02
C HIS A 582 -12.18 -6.40 20.25
N GLY A 583 -12.86 -5.32 19.89
CA GLY A 583 -12.30 -4.25 19.07
C GLY A 583 -11.81 -3.08 19.91
N VAL A 584 -10.72 -2.45 19.47
CA VAL A 584 -10.24 -1.19 20.04
C VAL A 584 -10.39 -0.12 18.98
N ALA A 585 -11.03 0.99 19.33
CA ALA A 585 -11.22 2.13 18.43
C ALA A 585 -10.66 3.41 19.06
N ILE A 586 -10.15 4.29 18.22
CA ILE A 586 -9.73 5.63 18.61
C ILE A 586 -10.53 6.65 17.82
N CYS A 587 -10.95 7.73 18.49
CA CYS A 587 -11.63 8.87 17.92
C CYS A 587 -10.77 10.12 18.11
N HIS A 588 -10.41 10.76 16.99
CA HIS A 588 -9.73 12.04 16.95
C HIS A 588 -10.78 13.14 16.99
N LEU A 589 -10.81 13.92 18.07
CA LEU A 589 -11.84 14.96 18.28
C LEU A 589 -11.45 16.32 17.69
N ASP A 590 -10.17 16.53 17.43
CA ASP A 590 -9.66 17.70 16.71
C ASP A 590 -8.92 17.20 15.47
N THR A 591 -9.52 17.46 14.32
CA THR A 591 -8.99 17.07 13.01
C THR A 591 -8.59 18.30 12.19
N SER A 592 -8.44 19.47 12.83
CA SER A 592 -8.23 20.75 12.13
C SER A 592 -6.91 20.80 11.34
N ASP A 593 -5.88 20.12 11.85
CA ASP A 593 -4.56 20.03 11.22
C ASP A 593 -4.43 18.85 10.24
N TRP A 594 -5.52 18.10 10.01
CA TRP A 594 -5.51 17.01 9.04
C TRP A 594 -5.62 17.59 7.63
N SER A 595 -5.03 16.90 6.65
CA SER A 595 -5.18 17.28 5.25
C SER A 595 -6.67 17.31 4.86
N PRO A 596 -7.16 18.34 4.13
CA PRO A 596 -8.55 18.43 3.63
C PRO A 596 -9.09 17.20 2.92
N THR A 597 -8.18 16.37 2.48
CA THR A 597 -8.33 15.22 1.60
C THR A 597 -7.88 13.92 2.22
N HIS A 598 -7.57 13.94 3.52
CA HIS A 598 -7.43 12.72 4.29
C HIS A 598 -8.65 11.83 4.03
N GLY A 599 -8.45 10.52 3.79
CA GLY A 599 -9.51 9.60 3.34
C GLY A 599 -10.74 9.57 4.27
N ALA A 600 -10.57 9.97 5.53
CA ALA A 600 -11.68 10.19 6.46
C ALA A 600 -12.69 11.24 6.00
N PHE A 601 -12.27 12.34 5.38
CA PHE A 601 -13.17 13.38 4.89
C PHE A 601 -13.81 13.02 3.55
N LEU A 602 -13.15 12.18 2.76
CA LEU A 602 -13.78 11.55 1.59
C LEU A 602 -14.90 10.60 2.04
N ALA A 603 -14.67 9.84 3.10
CA ALA A 603 -15.65 8.88 3.63
C ALA A 603 -16.80 9.54 4.42
N LEU A 604 -16.50 10.57 5.22
CA LEU A 604 -17.43 11.12 6.22
C LEU A 604 -17.86 12.57 5.97
N GLY A 605 -17.10 13.33 5.16
CA GLY A 605 -17.24 14.78 5.00
C GLY A 605 -17.17 15.56 6.32
N PRO A 606 -17.40 16.88 6.36
CA PRO A 606 -17.24 17.87 5.30
C PRO A 606 -15.83 18.51 5.29
N GLY A 607 -14.84 17.88 5.94
CA GLY A 607 -13.44 18.32 5.96
C GLY A 607 -12.85 18.54 7.37
N PRO A 608 -11.58 18.97 7.45
CA PRO A 608 -10.81 19.18 8.67
C PRO A 608 -11.50 20.09 9.68
N GLY A 609 -11.41 19.74 10.96
CA GLY A 609 -11.90 20.53 12.09
C GLY A 609 -13.43 20.60 12.22
N LYS A 610 -14.18 20.05 11.26
CA LYS A 610 -15.65 20.08 11.25
C LYS A 610 -16.26 18.84 11.91
N ILE A 611 -15.52 17.75 11.99
CA ILE A 611 -15.99 16.46 12.50
C ILE A 611 -14.92 15.73 13.31
N GLU A 612 -15.38 14.91 14.25
CA GLU A 612 -14.57 13.85 14.83
C GLU A 612 -14.45 12.68 13.84
N VAL A 613 -13.27 12.05 13.82
CA VAL A 613 -13.01 10.87 13.00
C VAL A 613 -12.59 9.73 13.90
N CYS A 614 -13.30 8.62 13.81
CA CYS A 614 -12.94 7.38 14.49
C CYS A 614 -12.46 6.33 13.50
N HIS A 615 -11.55 5.48 13.96
CA HIS A 615 -11.14 4.26 13.26
C HIS A 615 -10.81 3.16 14.25
N TRP A 616 -10.83 1.91 13.78
CA TRP A 616 -10.36 0.76 14.55
C TRP A 616 -8.83 0.76 14.61
N ILE A 617 -8.26 0.24 15.69
CA ILE A 617 -6.85 -0.15 15.80
C ILE A 617 -6.72 -1.54 15.19
N PHE A 618 -5.93 -1.69 14.15
CA PHE A 618 -5.82 -2.94 13.39
C PHE A 618 -4.90 -3.94 14.10
N GLU A 619 -4.90 -5.21 13.65
CA GLU A 619 -4.12 -6.30 14.26
C GLU A 619 -2.61 -6.00 14.35
N GLY A 620 -2.06 -5.32 13.35
CA GLY A 620 -0.66 -4.90 13.30
C GLY A 620 -0.34 -3.68 14.17
N ASP A 621 -1.35 -2.90 14.51
CA ASP A 621 -1.22 -1.62 15.21
C ASP A 621 -1.58 -1.74 16.68
N MET A 622 -1.24 -0.70 17.45
CA MET A 622 -1.61 -0.63 18.86
C MET A 622 -1.75 0.81 19.34
N THR A 623 -2.47 0.99 20.45
CA THR A 623 -2.55 2.27 21.13
C THR A 623 -2.23 2.09 22.62
N TRP A 624 -1.38 2.97 23.14
CA TRP A 624 -1.11 3.09 24.56
C TRP A 624 -1.99 4.20 25.15
N THR A 625 -2.54 3.95 26.33
CA THR A 625 -3.24 4.97 27.10
C THR A 625 -2.83 4.91 28.55
N VAL A 626 -3.24 5.91 29.34
CA VAL A 626 -3.30 5.76 30.80
C VAL A 626 -4.17 4.57 31.19
N SER A 627 -3.76 3.85 32.23
CA SER A 627 -4.48 2.69 32.73
C SER A 627 -5.79 3.09 33.40
N ASP A 628 -6.83 2.29 33.18
CA ASP A 628 -8.09 2.41 33.91
C ASP A 628 -8.04 1.50 35.13
N HIS A 629 -8.13 2.08 36.32
CA HIS A 629 -8.31 1.31 37.55
C HIS A 629 -9.82 1.11 37.84
N PRO A 630 -10.24 -0.10 38.27
CA PRO A 630 -11.61 -0.37 38.70
C PRO A 630 -12.09 0.52 39.85
#